data_AF-A0A6J1CKR5-F1
#
_entry.id   AF-A0A6J1CKR5-F1
#
_cell.length_a   1.000
_cell.length_b   1.000
_cell.length_c   1.000
_cell.angle_alpha   90.00
_cell.angle_beta   90.00
_cell.angle_gamma   90.00
#
_symmetry.space_group_name_H-M   'P 1'
#
loop_
_entity.id
_entity.type
_entity.pdbx_description
1 polymer ?
#
loop_
_entity_poly.entity_id
_entity_poly.type
_entity_poly.pdbx_seq_one_letter_code
_entity_poly.pdbx_strand_id
1 'polypeptide(L)'
;MYANKLFLHSHEKFRQYGLWERYSDLHPKDDQVFTVGINDPKKDWFFAQVCRRREDGEYVATTWTIKFNITSLTDGTYRLRLAIASATRSDLKINVNSMGSESLVFQLMNLGMDNTVCRHGNHGLYRLYSINVPSSMLVKGDNSMFLTQARNGDSLCGILYDYLRLEAPDTP
;
A
#
# COMPACT_ATOMS: atom_id res chain seq x y z
N MET A 1 -16.50 -8.63 -14.81
CA MET A 1 -16.89 -7.81 -13.64
C MET A 1 -18.08 -8.46 -12.93
N TYR A 2 -17.87 -9.01 -11.73
CA TYR A 2 -18.92 -9.57 -10.86
C TYR A 2 -19.55 -8.46 -10.00
N ALA A 3 -20.04 -7.39 -10.62
CA ALA A 3 -20.88 -6.44 -9.88
C ALA A 3 -22.24 -7.09 -9.65
N ASN A 4 -22.58 -7.35 -8.40
CA ASN A 4 -23.89 -7.91 -8.06
C ASN A 4 -24.95 -6.87 -8.40
N LYS A 5 -25.74 -7.15 -9.45
CA LYS A 5 -26.77 -6.23 -9.96
C LYS A 5 -27.78 -5.82 -8.89
N LEU A 6 -28.00 -6.68 -7.87
CA LEU A 6 -28.88 -6.39 -6.74
C LEU A 6 -28.47 -5.13 -5.97
N PHE A 7 -27.17 -4.83 -5.88
CA PHE A 7 -26.66 -3.75 -5.04
C PHE A 7 -26.22 -2.50 -5.83
N LEU A 8 -26.32 -2.47 -7.16
CA LEU A 8 -25.84 -1.35 -8.00
C LEU A 8 -26.59 -0.03 -7.74
N HIS A 9 -27.89 -0.11 -7.45
CA HIS A 9 -28.76 1.04 -7.19
C HIS A 9 -29.40 0.98 -5.79
N SER A 10 -28.82 0.20 -4.88
CA SER A 10 -29.32 -0.01 -3.53
C SER A 10 -28.60 0.87 -2.51
N HIS A 11 -29.28 1.25 -1.43
CA HIS A 11 -28.66 1.83 -0.23
C HIS A 11 -27.64 0.85 0.39
N GLU A 12 -27.79 -0.45 0.14
CA GLU A 12 -26.90 -1.53 0.59
C GLU A 12 -25.72 -1.78 -0.37
N LYS A 13 -25.35 -0.80 -1.21
CA LYS A 13 -24.22 -0.92 -2.16
C LYS A 13 -22.88 -1.34 -1.53
N PHE A 14 -22.71 -1.13 -0.23
CA PHE A 14 -21.54 -1.60 0.53
C PHE A 14 -21.46 -3.14 0.66
N ARG A 15 -22.54 -3.87 0.34
CA ARG A 15 -22.58 -5.34 0.31
C ARG A 15 -22.12 -5.96 -1.02
N GLN A 16 -21.66 -5.16 -1.97
CA GLN A 16 -20.95 -5.68 -3.15
C GLN A 16 -19.75 -6.47 -2.65
N TYR A 17 -19.77 -7.80 -2.71
CA TYR A 17 -18.68 -8.67 -2.26
C TYR A 17 -17.58 -8.78 -3.32
N GLY A 18 -16.33 -9.03 -2.92
CA GLY A 18 -15.19 -9.15 -3.84
C GLY A 18 -14.62 -7.82 -4.33
N LEU A 19 -14.79 -6.72 -3.58
CA LEU A 19 -14.30 -5.39 -4.00
C LEU A 19 -12.77 -5.36 -4.15
N TRP A 20 -12.05 -6.18 -3.38
CA TRP A 20 -10.60 -6.29 -3.48
C TRP A 20 -10.16 -6.89 -4.83
N GLU A 21 -10.96 -7.76 -5.46
CA GLU A 21 -10.63 -8.33 -6.77
C GLU A 21 -10.58 -7.27 -7.87
N ARG A 22 -11.31 -6.16 -7.68
CA ARG A 22 -11.26 -5.01 -8.60
C ARG A 22 -9.87 -4.40 -8.73
N TYR A 23 -8.96 -4.67 -7.80
CA TYR A 23 -7.58 -4.25 -7.96
C TYR A 23 -7.00 -4.76 -9.29
N SER A 24 -7.25 -6.02 -9.64
CA SER A 24 -6.75 -6.61 -10.90
C SER A 24 -7.45 -6.06 -12.14
N ASP A 25 -8.71 -5.62 -12.01
CA ASP A 25 -9.44 -4.94 -13.09
C ASP A 25 -8.89 -3.53 -13.36
N LEU A 26 -8.51 -2.80 -12.29
CA LEU A 26 -7.99 -1.43 -12.37
C LEU A 26 -6.50 -1.39 -12.74
N HIS A 27 -5.76 -2.40 -12.32
CA HIS A 27 -4.31 -2.52 -12.46
C HIS A 27 -3.97 -3.83 -13.18
N PRO A 28 -4.40 -4.09 -14.43
CA PRO A 28 -4.25 -5.41 -15.04
C PRO A 28 -2.80 -5.79 -15.33
N LYS A 29 -1.93 -4.80 -15.58
CA LYS A 29 -0.53 -4.99 -15.97
C LYS A 29 0.43 -4.46 -14.92
N ASP A 30 0.20 -3.22 -14.49
CA ASP A 30 1.06 -2.45 -13.60
C ASP A 30 0.32 -2.08 -12.33
N ASP A 31 1.05 -2.06 -11.21
CA ASP A 31 0.51 -1.69 -9.91
C ASP A 31 0.30 -0.19 -9.74
N GLN A 32 -0.44 0.19 -8.69
CA GLN A 32 -0.80 1.57 -8.43
C GLN A 32 0.43 2.49 -8.26
N VAL A 33 0.35 3.67 -8.88
CA VAL A 33 1.26 4.79 -8.66
C VAL A 33 0.46 5.97 -8.11
N PHE A 34 0.86 6.47 -6.94
CA PHE A 34 0.24 7.60 -6.27
C PHE A 34 1.24 8.74 -6.13
N THR A 35 0.94 9.92 -6.68
CA THR A 35 1.81 11.09 -6.63
C THR A 35 1.23 12.12 -5.67
N VAL A 36 1.96 12.38 -4.58
CA VAL A 36 1.58 13.34 -3.53
C VAL A 36 1.42 14.73 -4.15
N GLY A 37 0.30 15.39 -3.85
CA GLY A 37 -0.03 16.72 -4.38
C GLY A 37 -0.68 16.73 -5.76
N ILE A 38 -0.74 15.58 -6.46
CA ILE A 38 -1.40 15.44 -7.76
C ILE A 38 -2.62 14.51 -7.66
N ASN A 39 -2.46 13.34 -7.06
CA ASN A 39 -3.52 12.34 -6.94
C ASN A 39 -4.48 12.65 -5.78
N ASP A 40 -5.77 12.33 -5.97
CA ASP A 40 -6.81 12.44 -4.94
C ASP A 40 -6.86 11.16 -4.10
N PRO A 41 -6.53 11.20 -2.80
CA PRO A 41 -6.52 10.00 -1.95
C PRO A 41 -7.89 9.34 -1.81
N LYS A 42 -9.00 10.04 -2.11
CA LYS A 42 -10.35 9.45 -2.07
C LYS A 42 -10.70 8.64 -3.32
N LYS A 43 -9.90 8.76 -4.39
CA LYS A 43 -10.20 8.19 -5.71
C LYS A 43 -9.07 7.34 -6.27
N ASP A 44 -7.84 7.82 -6.12
CA ASP A 44 -6.65 7.28 -6.77
C ASP A 44 -5.84 6.38 -5.83
N TRP A 45 -6.25 6.27 -4.57
CA TRP A 45 -5.71 5.31 -3.61
C TRP A 45 -6.68 4.15 -3.43
N PHE A 46 -6.31 2.98 -3.93
CA PHE A 46 -7.07 1.77 -3.71
C PHE A 46 -7.02 1.38 -2.23
N PHE A 47 -8.13 0.90 -1.68
CA PHE A 47 -8.28 0.76 -0.22
C PHE A 47 -7.48 -0.39 0.40
N ALA A 48 -7.08 -1.38 -0.41
CA ALA A 48 -6.38 -2.58 0.06
C ALA A 48 -5.30 -3.01 -0.93
N GLN A 49 -4.05 -3.07 -0.49
CA GLN A 49 -2.98 -3.65 -1.29
C GLN A 49 -3.07 -5.17 -1.22
N VAL A 50 -3.59 -5.77 -2.28
CA VAL A 50 -3.78 -7.22 -2.42
C VAL A 50 -2.88 -7.80 -3.50
N CYS A 51 -2.76 -9.12 -3.56
CA CYS A 51 -2.17 -9.79 -4.72
C CYS A 51 -2.98 -9.49 -5.98
N ARG A 52 -2.29 -9.29 -7.10
CA ARG A 52 -2.92 -9.08 -8.40
C ARG A 52 -3.08 -10.41 -9.13
N ARG A 53 -4.28 -10.67 -9.68
CA ARG A 53 -4.55 -11.83 -10.52
C ARG A 53 -4.06 -11.57 -11.95
N ARG A 54 -3.23 -12.46 -12.48
CA ARG A 54 -2.79 -12.48 -13.88
C ARG A 54 -3.79 -13.21 -14.78
N GLU A 55 -3.57 -13.13 -16.10
CA GLU A 55 -4.43 -13.77 -17.10
C GLU A 55 -4.49 -15.30 -16.96
N ASP A 56 -3.40 -15.93 -16.52
CA ASP A 56 -3.32 -17.36 -16.21
C ASP A 56 -4.02 -17.76 -14.89
N GLY A 57 -4.53 -16.78 -14.14
CA GLY A 57 -5.20 -16.97 -12.86
C GLY A 57 -4.26 -16.98 -11.65
N GLU A 58 -2.95 -16.84 -11.84
CA GLU A 58 -1.98 -16.75 -10.74
C GLU A 58 -2.14 -15.42 -9.99
N TYR A 59 -2.08 -15.47 -8.66
CA TYR A 59 -2.02 -14.28 -7.82
C TYR A 59 -0.57 -13.92 -7.53
N VAL A 60 -0.15 -12.72 -7.92
CA VAL A 60 1.23 -12.24 -7.74
C VAL A 60 1.32 -11.08 -6.77
N ALA A 61 2.48 -10.98 -6.13
CA ALA A 61 2.87 -9.86 -5.27
C ALA A 61 2.69 -8.52 -6.01
N THR A 62 2.40 -7.47 -5.24
CA THR A 62 2.14 -6.13 -5.78
C THR A 62 3.05 -5.09 -5.15
N THR A 63 3.49 -4.13 -5.94
CA THR A 63 4.35 -3.02 -5.51
C THR A 63 3.70 -1.68 -5.81
N TRP A 64 3.20 -1.02 -4.77
CA TRP A 64 2.67 0.33 -4.91
C TRP A 64 3.81 1.35 -4.89
N THR A 65 3.73 2.35 -5.77
CA THR A 65 4.71 3.43 -5.82
C THR A 65 4.09 4.73 -5.32
N ILE A 66 4.69 5.36 -4.32
CA ILE A 66 4.34 6.68 -3.83
C ILE A 66 5.41 7.66 -4.30
N LYS A 67 5.06 8.59 -5.19
CA LYS A 67 5.94 9.65 -5.67
C LYS A 67 5.72 10.93 -4.88
N PHE A 68 6.79 11.59 -4.47
CA PHE A 68 6.73 12.83 -3.72
C PHE A 68 7.96 13.69 -3.98
N ASN A 69 7.81 15.01 -3.83
CA ASN A 69 8.90 15.96 -4.02
C ASN A 69 9.37 16.50 -2.66
N ILE A 70 10.69 16.58 -2.45
CA ILE A 70 11.32 17.24 -1.31
C ILE A 70 12.00 18.52 -1.80
N THR A 71 11.49 19.67 -1.38
CA THR A 71 12.01 20.99 -1.79
C THR A 71 13.27 21.39 -1.04
N SER A 72 13.42 20.95 0.21
CA SER A 72 14.61 21.15 1.03
C SER A 72 14.90 19.87 1.80
N LEU A 73 16.13 19.37 1.68
CA LEU A 73 16.59 18.17 2.36
C LEU A 73 17.39 18.59 3.60
N THR A 74 16.83 18.31 4.77
CA THR A 74 17.53 18.43 6.06
C THR A 74 18.34 17.17 6.33
N ASP A 75 19.61 17.33 6.70
CA ASP A 75 20.46 16.21 7.13
C ASP A 75 19.92 15.55 8.40
N GLY A 76 20.04 14.24 8.48
CA GLY A 76 19.56 13.44 9.61
C GLY A 76 18.64 12.29 9.21
N THR A 77 17.79 11.87 10.14
CA THR A 77 16.90 10.71 9.98
C THR A 77 15.45 11.17 9.87
N TYR A 78 14.85 10.95 8.70
CA TYR A 78 13.42 11.13 8.48
C TYR A 78 12.66 9.97 9.14
N ARG A 79 11.43 10.24 9.58
CA ARG A 79 10.58 9.24 10.23
C ARG A 79 9.35 8.97 9.38
N LEU A 80 9.26 7.77 8.81
CA LEU A 80 8.04 7.29 8.19
C LEU A 80 7.14 6.68 9.26
N ARG A 81 6.03 7.35 9.55
CA ARG A 81 4.91 6.85 10.34
C ARG A 81 4.00 6.04 9.43
N LEU A 82 3.81 4.77 9.77
CA LEU A 82 2.98 3.85 9.02
C LEU A 82 1.92 3.28 9.96
N ALA A 83 0.66 3.45 9.60
CA ALA A 83 -0.48 2.86 10.26
C ALA A 83 -1.17 1.84 9.35
N ILE A 84 -1.30 0.62 9.85
CA ILE A 84 -1.94 -0.49 9.17
C ILE A 84 -3.26 -0.77 9.88
N ALA A 85 -4.38 -0.54 9.16
CA ALA A 85 -5.72 -0.79 9.66
C ALA A 85 -5.99 -2.30 9.84
N SER A 86 -5.44 -3.11 8.94
CA SER A 86 -5.46 -4.57 9.03
C SER A 86 -4.45 -5.18 8.06
N ALA A 87 -4.03 -6.41 8.32
CA ALA A 87 -3.29 -7.21 7.36
C ALA A 87 -3.67 -8.68 7.43
N THR A 88 -3.74 -9.30 6.27
CA THR A 88 -4.07 -10.71 6.09
C THR A 88 -2.90 -11.39 5.41
N ARG A 89 -2.20 -12.28 6.12
CA ARG A 89 -1.15 -13.18 5.62
C ARG A 89 -0.20 -12.46 4.66
N SER A 90 0.36 -11.33 5.04
CA SER A 90 1.14 -10.50 4.13
C SER A 90 2.60 -10.41 4.54
N ASP A 91 3.44 -10.02 3.59
CA ASP A 91 4.84 -9.68 3.83
C ASP A 91 5.03 -8.26 3.29
N LEU A 92 5.40 -7.30 4.14
CA LEU A 92 5.58 -5.90 3.75
C LEU A 92 7.07 -5.59 3.59
N LYS A 93 7.46 -5.03 2.46
CA LYS A 93 8.78 -4.42 2.25
C LYS A 93 8.61 -2.98 1.79
N ILE A 94 9.47 -2.09 2.30
CA ILE A 94 9.47 -0.68 1.90
C ILE A 94 10.86 -0.32 1.41
N ASN A 95 10.92 0.19 0.19
CA ASN A 95 12.14 0.69 -0.43
C ASN A 95 11.99 2.17 -0.79
N VAL A 96 13.12 2.88 -0.92
CA VAL A 96 13.15 4.30 -1.30
C VAL A 96 14.10 4.51 -2.47
N ASN A 97 13.63 5.21 -3.51
CA ASN A 97 14.31 5.61 -4.75
C ASN A 97 14.82 4.49 -5.67
N SER A 98 15.01 3.27 -5.17
CA SER A 98 15.27 2.06 -5.96
C SER A 98 14.72 0.83 -5.24
N MET A 99 14.50 -0.27 -5.97
CA MET A 99 13.96 -1.54 -5.45
C MET A 99 15.07 -2.53 -5.03
N GLY A 100 16.34 -2.12 -5.09
CA GLY A 100 17.47 -2.95 -4.65
C GLY A 100 17.56 -3.10 -3.13
N SER A 101 18.38 -4.06 -2.67
CA SER A 101 18.61 -4.33 -1.24
C SER A 101 19.16 -3.12 -0.48
N GLU A 102 20.05 -2.35 -1.10
CA GLU A 102 20.65 -1.13 -0.53
C GLU A 102 19.62 -0.01 -0.26
N SER A 103 18.45 -0.11 -0.88
CA SER A 103 17.37 0.88 -0.77
C SER A 103 16.23 0.42 0.14
N LEU A 104 16.34 -0.75 0.77
CA LEU A 104 15.35 -1.30 1.68
C LEU A 104 15.42 -0.59 3.04
N VAL A 105 14.34 0.09 3.43
CA VAL A 105 14.26 0.81 4.73
C VAL A 105 13.45 0.07 5.78
N PHE A 106 12.60 -0.87 5.37
CA PHE A 106 11.77 -1.65 6.28
C PHE A 106 11.34 -2.97 5.67
N GLN A 107 11.27 -4.00 6.51
CA GLN A 107 10.63 -5.26 6.15
C GLN A 107 9.92 -5.88 7.35
N LEU A 108 8.79 -6.52 7.07
CA LEU A 108 8.04 -7.29 8.04
C LEU A 108 7.42 -8.51 7.36
N MET A 109 7.82 -9.69 7.82
CA MET A 109 7.33 -10.96 7.30
C MET A 109 6.22 -11.51 8.20
N ASN A 110 5.31 -12.31 7.64
CA ASN A 110 4.16 -12.91 8.32
C ASN A 110 3.27 -11.87 9.01
N LEU A 111 3.10 -10.71 8.37
CA LEU A 111 2.27 -9.62 8.83
C LEU A 111 0.78 -10.01 8.74
N GLY A 112 0.22 -10.27 9.92
CA GLY A 112 -1.22 -10.38 10.14
C GLY A 112 -1.84 -11.71 9.75
N MET A 113 -2.92 -12.04 10.46
CA MET A 113 -3.76 -13.23 10.24
C MET A 113 -5.24 -12.84 10.28
N ASP A 114 -5.54 -11.55 10.03
CA ASP A 114 -6.90 -11.05 10.02
C ASP A 114 -7.65 -11.56 8.78
N ASN A 115 -8.98 -11.44 8.80
CA ASN A 115 -9.84 -11.77 7.68
C ASN A 115 -10.58 -10.54 7.11
N THR A 116 -10.03 -9.34 7.33
CA THR A 116 -10.70 -8.07 6.98
C THR A 116 -10.94 -7.96 5.48
N VAL A 117 -9.99 -8.35 4.63
CA VAL A 117 -10.13 -8.37 3.16
C VAL A 117 -11.33 -9.23 2.75
N CYS A 118 -11.34 -10.51 3.14
CA CYS A 118 -12.40 -11.44 2.75
C CYS A 118 -13.75 -11.20 3.43
N ARG A 119 -13.81 -10.35 4.46
CA ARG A 119 -15.05 -9.97 5.15
C ARG A 119 -15.58 -8.59 4.79
N HIS A 120 -14.95 -7.89 3.84
CA HIS A 120 -15.32 -6.51 3.49
C HIS A 120 -15.28 -5.56 4.69
N GLY A 121 -14.37 -5.83 5.63
CA GLY A 121 -14.11 -4.91 6.73
C GLY A 121 -13.19 -3.78 6.28
N ASN A 122 -13.18 -2.70 7.05
CA ASN A 122 -12.27 -1.57 6.88
C ASN A 122 -11.17 -1.52 7.95
N HIS A 123 -11.29 -2.31 9.03
CA HIS A 123 -10.27 -2.42 10.06
C HIS A 123 -10.22 -3.85 10.66
N GLY A 124 -9.09 -4.17 11.26
CA GLY A 124 -8.82 -5.40 12.00
C GLY A 124 -7.91 -5.07 13.17
N LEU A 125 -6.84 -5.85 13.36
CA LEU A 125 -5.81 -5.50 14.33
C LEU A 125 -4.97 -4.32 13.81
N TYR A 126 -5.17 -3.16 14.43
CA TYR A 126 -4.46 -1.94 14.11
C TYR A 126 -3.00 -2.00 14.57
N ARG A 127 -2.07 -1.62 13.70
CA ARG A 127 -0.62 -1.62 14.00
C ARG A 127 0.04 -0.32 13.57
N LEU A 128 0.92 0.20 14.43
CA LEU A 128 1.69 1.41 14.20
C LEU A 128 3.18 1.08 14.09
N TYR A 129 3.84 1.62 13.08
CA TYR A 129 5.28 1.51 12.87
C TYR A 129 5.90 2.89 12.71
N SER A 130 7.10 3.05 13.26
CA SER A 130 7.96 4.23 13.06
C SER A 130 9.25 3.75 12.42
N ILE A 131 9.46 4.11 11.17
CA ILE A 131 10.54 3.61 10.33
C ILE A 131 11.53 4.74 10.09
N ASN A 132 12.81 4.46 10.31
CA ASN A 132 13.89 5.42 10.08
C ASN A 132 14.29 5.40 8.61
N VAL A 133 14.33 6.57 7.97
CA VAL A 133 14.80 6.76 6.60
C VAL A 133 15.94 7.77 6.64
N PRO A 134 17.21 7.35 6.45
CA PRO A 134 18.33 8.27 6.38
C PRO A 134 18.15 9.28 5.24
N SER A 135 18.49 10.54 5.51
CA SER A 135 18.53 11.61 4.48
C SER A 135 19.37 11.24 3.25
N SER A 136 20.43 10.44 3.42
CA SER A 136 21.27 9.93 2.32
C SER A 136 20.56 9.01 1.35
N MET A 137 19.40 8.44 1.70
CA MET A 137 18.56 7.65 0.81
C MET A 137 17.56 8.52 0.00
N LEU A 138 17.46 9.80 0.36
CA LEU A 138 16.56 10.77 -0.25
C LEU A 138 17.36 11.78 -1.08
N VAL A 139 16.69 12.43 -2.01
CA VAL A 139 17.27 13.50 -2.83
C VAL A 139 16.41 14.76 -2.76
N LYS A 140 17.03 15.92 -2.95
CA LYS A 140 16.27 17.14 -3.23
C LYS A 140 15.61 17.00 -4.61
N GLY A 141 14.31 17.25 -4.68
CA GLY A 141 13.50 17.01 -5.87
C GLY A 141 12.66 15.74 -5.74
N ASP A 142 12.48 15.03 -6.85
CA ASP A 142 11.55 13.90 -6.94
C ASP A 142 12.13 12.64 -6.30
N ASN A 143 11.33 12.03 -5.44
CA ASN A 143 11.60 10.76 -4.77
C ASN A 143 10.46 9.78 -5.03
N SER A 144 10.76 8.49 -4.87
CA SER A 144 9.77 7.41 -4.94
C SER A 144 9.92 6.49 -3.74
N MET A 145 8.82 6.12 -3.10
CA MET A 145 8.76 5.09 -2.08
C MET A 145 7.95 3.91 -2.60
N PHE A 146 8.47 2.71 -2.44
CA PHE A 146 7.86 1.49 -2.96
C PHE A 146 7.37 0.64 -1.80
N LEU A 147 6.08 0.35 -1.77
CA LEU A 147 5.44 -0.52 -0.79
C LEU A 147 5.15 -1.84 -1.46
N THR A 148 5.88 -2.89 -1.09
CA THR A 148 5.70 -4.23 -1.67
C THR A 148 4.96 -5.12 -0.68
N GLN A 149 3.78 -5.59 -1.09
CA GLN A 149 3.19 -6.80 -0.52
C GLN A 149 3.86 -7.96 -1.25
N ALA A 150 4.78 -8.64 -0.58
CA ALA A 150 5.71 -9.59 -1.18
C ALA A 150 5.21 -11.04 -1.18
N ARG A 151 4.06 -11.33 -0.55
CA ARG A 151 3.46 -12.67 -0.62
C ARG A 151 2.71 -12.81 -1.94
N ASN A 152 2.59 -14.03 -2.43
CA ASN A 152 1.84 -14.36 -3.65
C ASN A 152 0.99 -15.62 -3.44
N GLY A 153 0.26 -16.03 -4.47
CA GLY A 153 -0.48 -17.29 -4.52
C GLY A 153 -1.87 -17.29 -3.88
N ASP A 154 -2.29 -16.19 -3.24
CA ASP A 154 -3.57 -16.13 -2.54
C ASP A 154 -4.29 -14.80 -2.75
N SER A 155 -5.58 -14.87 -3.10
CA SER A 155 -6.43 -13.71 -3.43
C SER A 155 -6.79 -12.83 -2.23
N LEU A 156 -6.61 -13.36 -1.02
CA LEU A 156 -6.99 -12.71 0.23
C LEU A 156 -5.78 -12.14 0.98
N CYS A 157 -4.56 -12.40 0.51
CA CYS A 157 -3.38 -11.74 1.02
C CYS A 157 -3.47 -10.24 0.73
N GLY A 158 -3.38 -9.43 1.78
CA GLY A 158 -3.33 -7.99 1.60
C GLY A 158 -3.16 -7.17 2.87
N ILE A 159 -2.93 -5.88 2.64
CA ILE A 159 -2.66 -4.87 3.66
C ILE A 159 -3.63 -3.70 3.43
N LEU A 160 -4.34 -3.31 4.49
CA LEU A 160 -5.14 -2.09 4.51
C LEU A 160 -4.35 -1.03 5.28
N TYR A 161 -4.07 0.08 4.62
CA TYR A 161 -3.41 1.23 5.22
C TYR A 161 -4.45 2.19 5.78
N ASP A 162 -4.18 2.72 6.97
CA ASP A 162 -4.94 3.84 7.51
C ASP A 162 -4.24 5.16 7.18
N TYR A 163 -2.93 5.20 7.41
CA TYR A 163 -2.17 6.44 7.31
C TYR A 163 -0.69 6.22 7.04
N LEU A 164 -0.11 7.10 6.21
CA LEU A 164 1.32 7.21 5.98
C LEU A 164 1.76 8.67 6.10
N ARG A 165 2.85 8.93 6.83
CA ARG A 165 3.47 10.26 6.93
C ARG A 165 4.97 10.16 7.03
N LEU A 166 5.67 10.89 6.16
CA LEU A 166 7.10 11.08 6.26
C LEU A 166 7.38 12.42 6.97
N GLU A 167 8.06 12.38 8.10
CA GLU A 167 8.44 13.53 8.91
C GLU A 167 9.92 13.85 8.68
N ALA A 168 10.26 15.14 8.49
CA ALA A 168 11.64 15.58 8.48
C ALA A 168 12.30 15.43 9.86
N PRO A 169 13.64 15.35 9.94
CA PRO A 169 14.36 15.43 11.20
C PRO A 169 13.98 16.71 11.95
N ASP A 170 13.97 16.65 13.28
CA ASP A 170 13.86 17.86 14.10
C ASP A 170 15.03 18.79 13.75
N THR A 171 14.73 20.04 13.41
CA THR A 171 15.75 21.07 13.30
C THR A 171 16.33 21.32 14.70
N PRO A 172 17.67 21.42 14.85
CA PRO A 172 18.30 21.80 16.11
C PRO A 172 17.75 23.10 16.71
#